data_AF-A0A2M7JX16-F1
#
_entry.id   AF-A0A2M7JX16-F1
#
_cell.length_a   1.000
_cell.length_b   1.000
_cell.length_c   1.000
_cell.angle_alpha   90.00
_cell.angle_beta   90.00
_cell.angle_gamma   90.00
#
_symmetry.space_group_name_H-M   'P 1'
#
loop_
_entity.id
_entity.type
_entity.pdbx_description
1 polymer ?
#
loop_
_entity_poly.entity_id
_entity_poly.type
_entity_poly.pdbx_seq_one_letter_code
_entity_poly.pdbx_strand_id
1 'polypeptide(L)'
;MLMIQDLLKKNKAAILERWFHLILETYPANTAAMMRKDKNQFTNPVGTTLSREIEVLFKNLCEGSQNEKCQSSLDSILKIRSVQDFSPSKAVGFIFLLKRAIGETLKNEMCKGAVMDEWLEFQSKIDDLALQAFDIYMDCREKICEIRV
;
A
#
# COMPACT_ATOMS: atom_id res chain seq x y z
N MET A 1 5.55 -1.66 28.28
CA MET A 1 4.37 -2.21 27.60
C MET A 1 4.72 -2.29 26.12
N LEU A 2 4.40 -3.39 25.43
CA LEU A 2 4.72 -3.57 24.01
C LEU A 2 3.61 -2.88 23.22
N MET A 3 3.94 -1.83 22.46
CA MET A 3 2.97 -1.03 21.69
C MET A 3 2.86 -1.54 20.25
N ILE A 4 1.76 -1.22 19.55
CA ILE A 4 1.61 -1.62 18.13
C ILE A 4 2.73 -1.03 17.28
N GLN A 5 3.16 0.20 17.58
CA GLN A 5 4.24 0.86 16.84
C GLN A 5 5.56 0.09 16.90
N ASP A 6 5.87 -0.51 18.05
CA ASP A 6 7.09 -1.31 18.22
C ASP A 6 7.03 -2.59 17.39
N LEU A 7 5.86 -3.23 17.34
CA LEU A 7 5.62 -4.42 16.54
C LEU A 7 5.71 -4.11 15.04
N LEU A 8 5.14 -2.99 14.59
CA LEU A 8 5.20 -2.53 13.21
C LEU A 8 6.65 -2.23 12.79
N LYS A 9 7.43 -1.56 13.64
CA LYS A 9 8.85 -1.27 13.39
C LYS A 9 9.69 -2.55 13.34
N LYS A 10 9.51 -3.44 14.32
CA LYS A 10 10.24 -4.70 14.41
C LYS A 10 9.98 -5.62 13.22
N ASN A 11 8.74 -5.65 12.73
CA ASN A 11 8.31 -6.55 11.65
C ASN A 11 8.18 -5.84 10.29
N LYS A 12 8.68 -4.61 10.14
CA LYS A 12 8.55 -3.77 8.94
C LYS A 12 8.86 -4.55 7.65
N ALA A 13 9.99 -5.25 7.60
CA ALA A 13 10.43 -5.96 6.41
C ALA A 13 9.43 -7.07 6.00
N ALA A 14 8.99 -7.88 6.97
CA ALA A 14 8.03 -8.95 6.72
C ALA A 14 6.65 -8.42 6.31
N ILE A 15 6.19 -7.33 6.95
CA ILE A 15 4.93 -6.67 6.59
C ILE A 15 4.99 -6.13 5.16
N LEU A 16 6.07 -5.44 4.80
CA LEU A 16 6.24 -4.86 3.45
C LEU A 16 6.34 -5.94 2.37
N GLU A 17 7.10 -7.01 2.63
CA GLU A 17 7.19 -8.15 1.71
C GLU A 17 5.82 -8.80 1.51
N ARG A 18 5.08 -9.03 2.60
CA ARG A 18 3.75 -9.62 2.52
C ARG A 18 2.76 -8.71 1.82
N TRP A 19 2.79 -7.41 2.12
CA TRP A 19 1.93 -6.43 1.48
C TRP A 19 2.22 -6.36 -0.02
N PHE A 20 3.49 -6.26 -0.42
CA PHE A 20 3.89 -6.31 -1.82
C PHE A 20 3.36 -7.57 -2.52
N HIS A 21 3.48 -8.75 -1.91
CA HIS A 21 2.98 -9.99 -2.47
C HIS A 21 1.46 -9.96 -2.70
N LEU A 22 0.70 -9.52 -1.70
CA LEU A 22 -0.76 -9.36 -1.81
C LEU A 22 -1.15 -8.36 -2.91
N ILE A 23 -0.37 -7.30 -3.09
CA ILE A 23 -0.58 -6.33 -4.16
C ILE A 23 -0.35 -6.98 -5.53
N LEU A 24 0.69 -7.79 -5.69
CA LEU A 24 0.94 -8.49 -6.94
C LEU A 24 -0.18 -9.47 -7.32
N GLU A 25 -0.83 -10.10 -6.34
CA GLU A 25 -1.99 -10.98 -6.56
C GLU A 25 -3.20 -10.24 -7.17
N THR A 26 -3.24 -8.90 -7.12
CA THR A 26 -4.32 -8.13 -7.76
C THR A 26 -4.08 -7.88 -9.26
N TYR A 27 -2.90 -8.21 -9.79
CA TYR A 27 -2.57 -8.05 -11.20
C TYR A 27 -2.80 -9.36 -11.96
N PRO A 28 -3.00 -9.31 -13.30
CA PRO A 28 -2.96 -10.51 -14.14
C PRO A 28 -1.67 -11.31 -13.91
N ALA A 29 -1.77 -12.64 -13.97
CA ALA A 29 -0.67 -13.54 -13.62
C ALA A 29 0.66 -13.24 -14.35
N ASN A 30 0.58 -12.87 -15.63
CA ASN A 30 1.75 -12.51 -16.43
C ASN A 30 2.45 -11.25 -15.89
N THR A 31 1.68 -10.19 -15.59
CA THR A 31 2.17 -8.94 -15.01
C THR A 31 2.77 -9.17 -13.63
N ALA A 32 2.08 -9.95 -12.78
CA ALA A 32 2.56 -10.30 -11.45
C ALA A 32 3.89 -11.07 -11.49
N ALA A 33 4.05 -12.02 -12.43
CA ALA A 33 5.28 -12.79 -12.59
C ALA A 33 6.46 -11.91 -13.03
N MET A 34 6.24 -10.94 -13.91
CA MET A 34 7.27 -9.96 -14.32
C MET A 34 7.67 -9.06 -13.15
N MET A 35 6.69 -8.56 -12.39
CA MET A 35 6.92 -7.70 -11.24
C MET A 35 7.61 -8.39 -10.06
N ARG A 36 7.53 -9.72 -9.98
CA ARG A 36 8.16 -10.53 -8.92
C ARG A 36 9.61 -10.89 -9.23
N LYS A 37 9.98 -10.99 -10.51
CA LYS A 37 11.18 -11.70 -10.97
C LYS A 37 12.50 -10.97 -10.71
N ASP A 38 12.50 -9.64 -10.63
CA ASP A 38 13.74 -8.87 -10.63
C ASP A 38 13.68 -7.67 -9.68
N LYS A 39 14.75 -7.42 -8.93
CA LYS A 39 14.89 -6.23 -8.06
C LYS A 39 15.52 -5.06 -8.82
N ASN A 40 16.05 -5.32 -10.01
CA ASN A 40 16.70 -4.32 -10.83
C ASN A 40 15.66 -3.39 -11.48
N GLN A 41 15.77 -2.09 -11.21
CA GLN A 41 14.86 -1.06 -11.73
C GLN A 41 14.85 -0.97 -13.26
N PHE A 42 15.90 -1.40 -13.95
CA PHE A 42 15.98 -1.37 -15.41
C PHE A 42 15.21 -2.51 -16.07
N THR A 43 15.10 -3.65 -15.40
CA THR A 43 14.39 -4.84 -15.91
C THR A 43 12.99 -4.99 -15.31
N ASN A 44 12.73 -4.37 -14.15
CA ASN A 44 11.44 -4.36 -13.46
C ASN A 44 11.08 -2.98 -12.86
N PRO A 45 10.90 -1.95 -13.69
CA PRO A 45 10.67 -0.59 -13.20
C PRO A 45 9.39 -0.47 -12.36
N VAL A 46 8.33 -1.20 -12.73
CA VAL A 46 7.02 -1.10 -12.06
C VAL A 46 7.05 -1.81 -10.69
N GLY A 47 7.64 -3.00 -10.61
CA GLY A 47 7.80 -3.72 -9.35
C GLY A 47 8.72 -2.97 -8.37
N THR A 48 9.83 -2.42 -8.85
CA THR A 48 10.74 -1.62 -8.02
C THR A 48 10.10 -0.33 -7.53
N THR A 49 9.38 0.39 -8.41
CA THR A 49 8.64 1.60 -8.01
C THR A 49 7.59 1.24 -6.96
N LEU A 50 6.78 0.21 -7.20
CA LEU A 50 5.75 -0.22 -6.26
C LEU A 50 6.35 -0.56 -4.89
N SER A 51 7.42 -1.37 -4.84
CA SER A 51 8.09 -1.72 -3.58
C SER A 51 8.60 -0.50 -2.82
N ARG A 52 9.17 0.49 -3.52
CA ARG A 52 9.67 1.73 -2.92
C ARG A 52 8.53 2.58 -2.37
N GLU A 53 7.48 2.78 -3.16
CA GLU A 53 6.38 3.67 -2.78
C GLU A 53 5.58 3.10 -1.61
N ILE A 54 5.32 1.79 -1.56
CA ILE A 54 4.64 1.19 -0.39
C ILE A 54 5.48 1.30 0.90
N GLU A 55 6.81 1.28 0.80
CA GLU A 55 7.67 1.51 1.95
C GLU A 55 7.53 2.95 2.47
N VAL A 56 7.45 3.94 1.57
CA VAL A 56 7.20 5.33 1.93
C VAL A 56 5.83 5.47 2.60
N LEU A 57 4.77 4.87 2.02
CA LEU A 57 3.43 4.91 2.62
C LEU A 57 3.41 4.28 4.02
N PHE A 58 4.02 3.11 4.19
CA PHE A 58 4.09 2.44 5.49
C PHE A 58 4.83 3.29 6.54
N LYS A 59 5.93 3.93 6.14
CA LYS A 59 6.70 4.82 7.02
C LYS A 59 5.85 6.02 7.47
N ASN A 60 5.17 6.69 6.54
CA ASN A 60 4.31 7.83 6.87
C ASN A 60 3.15 7.42 7.80
N LEU A 61 2.52 6.26 7.56
CA LEU A 61 1.49 5.71 8.46
C LEU A 61 2.01 5.48 9.89
N CYS A 62 3.23 4.95 10.03
CA CYS A 62 3.85 4.71 11.33
C CYS A 62 4.28 6.00 12.04
N GLU A 63 4.70 7.02 11.30
CA GLU A 63 5.16 8.30 11.83
C GLU A 63 4.00 9.30 12.07
N GLY A 64 2.82 9.02 11.53
CA GLY A 64 1.66 9.91 11.61
C GLY A 64 1.84 11.22 10.83
N SER A 65 2.79 11.27 9.89
CA SER A 65 3.07 12.45 9.10
C SER A 65 2.30 12.39 7.78
N GLN A 66 1.26 13.22 7.67
CA GLN A 66 0.64 13.53 6.38
C GLN A 66 1.55 14.52 5.64
N ASN A 67 2.55 13.99 4.95
CA ASN A 67 3.56 14.77 4.24
C ASN A 67 3.32 14.70 2.72
N GLU A 68 3.78 15.70 1.96
CA GLU A 68 3.77 15.74 0.49
C GLU A 68 4.34 14.44 -0.12
N LYS A 69 5.27 13.78 0.58
CA LYS A 69 5.83 12.48 0.20
C LYS A 69 4.78 11.36 0.17
N CYS A 70 3.84 11.35 1.10
CA CYS A 70 2.75 10.36 1.13
C CYS A 70 1.87 10.52 -0.12
N GLN A 71 1.48 11.76 -0.43
CA GLN A 71 0.67 12.07 -1.61
C GLN A 71 1.42 11.71 -2.90
N SER A 72 2.71 12.06 -3.02
CA SER A 72 3.53 11.72 -4.19
C SER A 72 3.67 10.20 -4.39
N SER A 73 3.77 9.42 -3.30
CA SER A 73 3.79 7.96 -3.36
C SER A 73 2.44 7.38 -3.80
N LEU A 74 1.32 7.91 -3.29
CA LEU A 74 -0.02 7.53 -3.76
C LEU A 74 -0.19 7.81 -5.25
N ASP A 75 0.13 9.03 -5.70
CA ASP A 75 0.11 9.43 -7.10
C ASP A 75 0.87 8.44 -7.99
N SER A 76 2.08 8.07 -7.58
CA SER A 76 2.96 7.20 -8.36
C SER A 76 2.35 5.81 -8.54
N ILE A 77 1.81 5.21 -7.47
CA ILE A 77 1.14 3.91 -7.53
C ILE A 77 -0.17 3.99 -8.31
N LEU A 78 -0.98 5.03 -8.08
CA LEU A 78 -2.29 5.18 -8.69
C LEU A 78 -2.22 5.49 -10.19
N LYS A 79 -1.20 6.23 -10.65
CA LYS A 79 -0.93 6.42 -12.09
C LYS A 79 -0.58 5.10 -12.79
N ILE A 80 0.23 4.26 -12.16
CA ILE A 80 0.52 2.91 -12.69
C ILE A 80 -0.78 2.12 -12.83
N ARG A 81 -1.65 2.21 -11.82
CA ARG A 81 -2.90 1.44 -11.75
C ARG A 81 -4.05 2.01 -12.59
N SER A 82 -4.08 3.31 -12.87
CA SER A 82 -5.10 3.94 -13.70
C SER A 82 -4.98 3.57 -15.18
N VAL A 83 -3.80 3.17 -15.63
CA VAL A 83 -3.54 2.72 -17.00
C VAL A 83 -3.84 1.22 -17.20
N GLN A 84 -4.03 0.44 -16.12
CA GLN A 84 -4.18 -1.02 -16.15
C GLN A 84 -5.65 -1.51 -16.19
N ASP A 85 -6.58 -0.69 -16.69
CA ASP A 85 -8.03 -0.97 -16.76
C ASP A 85 -8.65 -1.50 -15.44
N PHE A 86 -8.10 -1.10 -14.29
CA PHE A 86 -8.68 -1.43 -13.00
C PHE A 86 -9.98 -0.67 -12.76
N SER A 87 -10.95 -1.34 -12.11
CA SER A 87 -12.06 -0.62 -11.47
C SER A 87 -11.51 0.28 -10.35
N PRO A 88 -12.17 1.40 -10.00
CA PRO A 88 -11.73 2.25 -8.90
C PRO A 88 -11.47 1.49 -7.59
N SER A 89 -12.35 0.55 -7.26
CA SER A 89 -12.20 -0.33 -6.10
C SER A 89 -10.93 -1.20 -6.13
N LYS A 90 -10.54 -1.72 -7.31
CA LYS A 90 -9.31 -2.51 -7.45
C LYS A 90 -8.06 -1.62 -7.42
N ALA A 91 -8.14 -0.43 -8.01
CA ALA A 91 -7.03 0.52 -8.05
C ALA A 91 -6.64 0.98 -6.65
N VAL A 92 -7.62 1.31 -5.80
CA VAL A 92 -7.43 1.80 -4.42
C VAL A 92 -7.28 0.66 -3.41
N GLY A 93 -7.88 -0.50 -3.69
CA GLY A 93 -8.00 -1.61 -2.74
C GLY A 93 -6.70 -2.16 -2.16
N PHE A 94 -5.55 -1.87 -2.78
CA PHE A 94 -4.25 -2.28 -2.23
C PHE A 94 -3.97 -1.74 -0.84
N ILE A 95 -4.52 -0.58 -0.48
CA ILE A 95 -4.26 0.03 0.83
C ILE A 95 -4.83 -0.85 1.94
N PHE A 96 -6.03 -1.40 1.75
CA PHE A 96 -6.65 -2.32 2.71
C PHE A 96 -5.89 -3.64 2.87
N LEU A 97 -5.13 -4.07 1.85
CA LEU A 97 -4.28 -5.27 1.94
C LEU A 97 -3.18 -5.13 3.01
N LEU A 98 -2.83 -3.90 3.40
CA LEU A 98 -1.91 -3.66 4.52
C LEU A 98 -2.47 -4.21 5.84
N LYS A 99 -3.78 -4.08 6.09
CA LYS A 99 -4.44 -4.64 7.29
C LYS A 99 -4.24 -6.14 7.36
N ARG A 100 -4.40 -6.82 6.22
CA ARG A 100 -4.17 -8.26 6.09
C ARG A 100 -2.70 -8.63 6.28
N ALA A 101 -1.78 -7.90 5.66
CA ALA A 101 -0.34 -8.14 5.80
C ALA A 101 0.12 -8.05 7.26
N ILE A 102 -0.36 -7.03 7.99
CA ILE A 102 -0.05 -6.85 9.40
C ILE A 102 -0.69 -7.96 10.24
N GLY A 103 -1.98 -8.25 10.05
CA GLY A 103 -2.70 -9.28 10.81
C GLY A 103 -2.11 -10.69 10.62
N GLU A 104 -1.64 -11.02 9.41
CA GLU A 104 -0.96 -12.28 9.13
C GLU A 104 0.44 -12.32 9.75
N THR A 105 1.17 -11.20 9.76
CA THR A 105 2.54 -11.12 10.30
C THR A 105 2.57 -11.11 11.83
N LEU A 106 1.61 -10.45 12.47
CA LEU A 106 1.57 -10.20 13.92
C LEU A 106 0.53 -11.06 14.66
N LYS A 107 0.07 -12.15 14.03
CA LYS A 107 -1.05 -12.96 14.51
C LYS A 107 -0.94 -13.38 15.98
N ASN A 108 0.27 -13.66 16.45
CA ASN A 108 0.52 -14.12 17.82
C ASN A 108 0.62 -12.97 18.84
N GLU A 109 1.02 -11.79 18.37
CA GLU A 109 1.27 -10.61 19.19
C GLU A 109 -0.01 -9.78 19.42
N MET A 110 -0.94 -9.81 18.46
CA MET A 110 -2.19 -9.04 18.49
C MET A 110 -3.26 -9.60 19.45
N CYS A 111 -3.06 -10.79 20.02
CA CYS A 111 -3.98 -11.38 21.00
C CYS A 111 -3.87 -10.77 22.41
N LYS A 112 -3.02 -9.73 22.60
CA LYS A 112 -2.84 -9.05 23.89
C LYS A 112 -3.71 -7.80 23.94
N GLY A 113 -4.62 -7.70 24.92
CA GLY A 113 -5.66 -6.66 24.99
C GLY A 113 -5.18 -5.22 24.73
N ALA A 114 -4.07 -4.79 25.37
CA ALA A 114 -3.54 -3.43 25.18
C ALA A 114 -3.04 -3.11 23.76
N VAL A 115 -2.68 -4.13 22.97
CA VAL A 115 -2.26 -3.97 21.56
C VAL A 115 -3.47 -3.80 20.63
N MET A 116 -4.66 -4.27 21.06
CA MET A 116 -5.87 -4.24 20.23
C MET A 116 -6.42 -2.83 20.05
N ASP A 117 -6.44 -2.01 21.10
CA ASP A 117 -6.97 -0.64 21.02
C ASP A 117 -6.10 0.23 20.09
N GLU A 118 -4.77 0.19 20.26
CA GLU A 118 -3.84 0.89 19.36
C GLU A 118 -3.88 0.36 17.93
N TRP A 119 -4.13 -0.95 17.77
CA TRP A 119 -4.34 -1.53 16.45
C TRP A 119 -5.59 -0.97 15.77
N LEU A 120 -6.69 -0.81 16.50
CA LEU A 120 -7.92 -0.25 15.96
C LEU A 120 -7.70 1.20 15.47
N GLU A 121 -7.00 2.02 16.26
CA GLU A 121 -6.61 3.37 15.83
C GLU A 121 -5.73 3.36 14.57
N PHE A 122 -4.80 2.41 14.49
CA PHE A 122 -3.96 2.26 13.30
C PHE A 122 -4.76 1.82 12.07
N GLN A 123 -5.79 0.98 12.25
CA GLN A 123 -6.68 0.59 11.16
C GLN A 123 -7.45 1.79 10.59
N SER A 124 -7.90 2.73 11.42
CA SER A 124 -8.54 3.96 10.96
C SER A 124 -7.60 4.81 10.10
N LYS A 125 -6.31 4.91 10.46
CA LYS A 125 -5.31 5.61 9.62
C LYS A 125 -5.15 4.98 8.23
N ILE A 126 -5.27 3.65 8.13
CA ILE A 126 -5.24 2.95 6.84
C ILE A 126 -6.49 3.28 6.02
N ASP A 127 -7.66 3.37 6.66
CA ASP A 127 -8.91 3.74 5.98
C ASP A 127 -8.87 5.18 5.47
N ASP A 128 -8.36 6.12 6.27
CA ASP A 128 -8.16 7.51 5.84
C ASP A 128 -7.22 7.61 4.63
N LEU A 129 -6.14 6.81 4.63
CA LEU A 129 -5.23 6.74 3.48
C LEU A 129 -5.94 6.20 2.22
N ALA A 130 -6.85 5.24 2.38
CA ALA A 130 -7.63 4.71 1.27
C ALA A 130 -8.60 5.75 0.69
N LEU A 131 -9.19 6.60 1.52
CA LEU A 131 -10.03 7.71 1.07
C LEU A 131 -9.21 8.73 0.26
N GLN A 132 -8.05 9.14 0.77
CA GLN A 132 -7.15 10.06 0.04
C GLN A 132 -6.71 9.48 -1.31
N ALA A 133 -6.40 8.18 -1.34
CA ALA A 133 -6.05 7.49 -2.57
C ALA A 133 -7.21 7.40 -3.57
N PHE A 134 -8.45 7.34 -3.09
CA PHE A 134 -9.62 7.37 -3.96
C PHE A 134 -9.74 8.73 -4.66
N ASP A 135 -9.60 9.83 -3.92
CA ASP A 135 -9.65 11.18 -4.50
C ASP A 135 -8.57 11.35 -5.59
N ILE A 136 -7.33 10.98 -5.28
CA ILE A 136 -6.21 11.03 -6.23
C ILE A 136 -6.48 10.17 -7.48
N TYR A 137 -7.04 8.97 -7.30
CA TYR A 137 -7.36 8.09 -8.41
C TYR A 137 -8.42 8.70 -9.34
N MET A 138 -9.45 9.33 -8.77
CA MET A 138 -10.50 10.00 -9.52
C MET A 138 -9.96 11.18 -10.32
N ASP A 139 -9.08 11.98 -9.74
CA ASP A 139 -8.39 13.08 -10.45
C ASP A 139 -7.54 12.57 -11.63
N CYS A 140 -6.84 11.44 -11.44
CA CYS A 140 -6.06 10.81 -12.52
C CYS A 140 -6.97 10.31 -13.65
N ARG A 141 -8.10 9.71 -13.30
CA ARG A 141 -9.12 9.19 -14.23
C ARG A 141 -9.75 10.32 -15.05
N GLU A 142 -10.08 11.44 -14.42
CA GLU A 142 -10.65 12.62 -15.10
C GLU A 142 -9.70 13.14 -16.18
N LYS A 143 -8.44 13.37 -15.83
CA LYS A 143 -7.41 13.82 -16.78
C LYS A 143 -7.21 12.86 -17.96
N ILE A 144 -7.27 11.55 -17.72
CA ILE A 144 -7.19 10.55 -18.81
C ILE A 144 -8.40 10.66 -19.74
N CYS A 145 -9.60 10.91 -19.20
CA CYS A 145 -10.80 11.10 -20.00
C CYS A 145 -10.72 12.38 -20.85
N GLU A 146 -10.22 13.49 -20.31
CA GLU A 146 -10.05 14.75 -21.05
C GLU A 146 -9.14 14.62 -22.28
N ILE A 147 -8.07 13.82 -22.18
CA ILE A 147 -7.12 13.59 -23.29
C ILE A 147 -7.72 12.71 -24.40
N ARG A 148 -8.76 11.92 -24.08
CA ARG A 148 -9.40 11.00 -25.05
C ARG A 148 -10.50 11.66 -25.88
N VAL A 149 -10.77 12.96 -25.69
CA VAL A 149 -11.77 13.75 -26.43
C VAL A 149 -11.18 14.37 -27.69
#